data_AF-A0A2E0VM75-F1
#
_entry.id   AF-A0A2E0VM75-F1
#
_cell.length_a   1.000
_cell.length_b   1.000
_cell.length_c   1.000
_cell.angle_alpha   90.00
_cell.angle_beta   90.00
_cell.angle_gamma   90.00
#
_symmetry.space_group_name_H-M   'P 1'
#
loop_
_entity.id
_entity.type
_entity.pdbx_description
1 polymer ?
#
loop_
_entity_poly.entity_id
_entity_poly.type
_entity_poly.pdbx_seq_one_letter_code
_entity_poly.pdbx_strand_id
1 'polypeptide(L)'
;MEPVSPNLFNPWRDLFDAAPGLYVGFSGGLDSSVLLALLAESPWRSKLAAIHVDHRLSPNSASWRSHCHEVCAALDIPLITEEVDIRDAGDGIESAARQARYRVFEHRLIPGDVLLLGHHLDDQVETVLFRMLRGSGPRGLAGIPRVRGLARAYIVRPLLDCPRSFLEAAARSRSMTWVEDESNASADIDRNYLRH
;
A
#
# COMPACT_ATOMS: atom_id res chain seq x y z
N MET A 1 10.42 -21.14 -10.93
CA MET A 1 9.74 -20.06 -10.16
C MET A 1 10.73 -19.68 -9.09
N GLU A 2 11.47 -18.59 -9.24
CA GLU A 2 12.37 -18.18 -8.17
C GLU A 2 11.54 -17.79 -6.95
N PRO A 3 11.84 -18.34 -5.76
CA PRO A 3 11.17 -17.94 -4.54
C PRO A 3 11.35 -16.43 -4.34
N VAL A 4 10.33 -15.81 -3.76
CA VAL A 4 10.39 -14.42 -3.27
C VAL A 4 11.73 -14.24 -2.55
N SER A 5 12.53 -13.28 -3.04
CA SER A 5 13.92 -13.14 -2.61
C SER A 5 14.00 -13.13 -1.08
N PRO A 6 14.77 -14.04 -0.45
CA PRO A 6 14.85 -14.14 1.01
C PRO A 6 15.36 -12.85 1.69
N ASN A 7 15.77 -11.86 0.90
CA ASN A 7 16.38 -10.62 1.33
C ASN A 7 15.54 -9.36 1.03
N LEU A 8 14.28 -9.49 0.59
CA LEU A 8 13.43 -8.34 0.22
C LEU A 8 13.37 -7.26 1.31
N PHE A 9 13.31 -7.69 2.58
CA PHE A 9 13.21 -6.77 3.72
C PHE A 9 14.55 -6.47 4.41
N ASN A 10 15.67 -7.06 3.97
CA ASN A 10 16.98 -6.83 4.60
C ASN A 10 17.41 -5.36 4.64
N PRO A 11 17.18 -4.54 3.59
CA PRO A 11 17.52 -3.11 3.64
C PRO A 11 16.81 -2.34 4.76
N TRP A 12 15.74 -2.91 5.33
CA TRP A 12 14.90 -2.28 6.35
C TRP A 12 15.07 -2.90 7.74
N ARG A 13 15.97 -3.88 7.90
CA ARG A 13 16.12 -4.68 9.12
C ARG A 13 16.26 -3.81 10.37
N ASP A 14 17.23 -2.89 10.38
CA ASP A 14 17.50 -2.04 11.54
C ASP A 14 16.27 -1.16 11.90
N LEU A 15 15.58 -0.65 10.88
CA LEU A 15 14.38 0.17 11.07
C LEU A 15 13.22 -0.66 11.63
N PHE A 16 13.01 -1.89 11.14
CA PHE A 16 11.94 -2.77 11.60
C PHE A 16 12.23 -3.38 12.98
N ASP A 17 13.49 -3.65 13.27
CA ASP A 17 13.95 -4.11 14.59
C ASP A 17 13.73 -3.02 15.66
N ALA A 18 14.01 -1.76 15.33
CA ALA A 18 13.81 -0.62 16.22
C ALA A 18 12.34 -0.16 16.34
N ALA A 19 11.48 -0.47 15.36
CA ALA A 19 10.09 -0.03 15.35
C ALA A 19 9.27 -0.68 16.49
N PRO A 20 8.41 0.07 17.21
CA PRO A 20 7.45 -0.50 18.15
C PRO A 20 6.43 -1.40 17.45
N GLY A 21 5.84 -0.92 16.35
CA GLY A 21 4.91 -1.67 15.51
C GLY A 21 5.17 -1.49 14.02
N LEU A 22 4.80 -2.52 13.25
CA LEU A 22 4.78 -2.51 11.79
C LEU A 22 3.33 -2.57 11.31
N TYR A 23 2.93 -1.63 10.47
CA TYR A 23 1.55 -1.50 10.01
C TYR A 23 1.49 -1.55 8.49
N VAL A 24 0.74 -2.47 7.90
CA VAL A 24 0.49 -2.45 6.45
C VAL A 24 -0.77 -1.62 6.18
N GLY A 25 -0.66 -0.60 5.33
CA GLY A 25 -1.84 0.05 4.76
C GLY A 25 -2.53 -0.92 3.81
N PHE A 26 -3.64 -1.50 4.25
CA PHE A 26 -4.23 -2.69 3.64
C PHE A 26 -5.56 -2.37 2.95
N SER A 27 -5.56 -2.36 1.61
CA SER A 27 -6.78 -2.12 0.82
C SER A 27 -7.51 -3.40 0.43
N GLY A 28 -6.89 -4.57 0.58
CA GLY A 28 -7.39 -5.85 0.08
C GLY A 28 -7.03 -6.12 -1.39
N GLY A 29 -6.44 -5.15 -2.09
CA GLY A 29 -5.93 -5.33 -3.44
C GLY A 29 -4.58 -6.05 -3.49
N LEU A 30 -4.21 -6.54 -4.68
CA LEU A 30 -3.02 -7.36 -4.96
C LEU A 30 -1.78 -6.92 -4.17
N ASP A 31 -1.36 -5.67 -4.34
CA ASP A 31 -0.06 -5.21 -3.82
C ASP A 31 -0.01 -5.19 -2.30
N SER A 32 -1.11 -4.75 -1.67
CA SER A 32 -1.23 -4.72 -0.21
C SER A 32 -1.36 -6.12 0.38
N SER A 33 -2.06 -7.03 -0.32
CA SER A 33 -2.21 -8.43 0.08
C SER A 33 -0.87 -9.17 0.01
N VAL A 34 -0.13 -9.03 -1.09
CA VAL A 34 1.20 -9.62 -1.22
C VAL A 34 2.16 -9.05 -0.17
N LEU A 35 2.18 -7.73 0.01
CA LEU A 35 3.02 -7.11 1.05
C LEU A 35 2.72 -7.69 2.44
N LEU A 36 1.44 -7.80 2.81
CA LEU A 36 1.01 -8.36 4.08
C LEU A 36 1.44 -9.83 4.25
N ALA A 37 1.23 -10.65 3.22
CA ALA A 37 1.60 -12.06 3.25
C ALA A 37 3.12 -12.26 3.39
N LEU A 38 3.93 -11.47 2.68
CA LEU A 38 5.38 -11.54 2.78
C LEU A 38 5.89 -11.12 4.16
N LEU A 39 5.28 -10.10 4.79
CA LEU A 39 5.63 -9.69 6.14
C LEU A 39 5.14 -10.68 7.20
N ALA A 40 4.02 -11.35 6.96
CA ALA A 40 3.50 -12.39 7.85
C ALA A 40 4.43 -13.61 7.94
N GLU A 41 5.25 -13.86 6.91
CA GLU A 41 6.30 -14.89 6.87
C GLU A 41 7.65 -14.40 7.41
N SER A 42 7.75 -13.13 7.84
CA SER A 42 9.00 -12.51 8.28
C SER A 42 9.25 -12.63 9.81
N PRO A 43 10.49 -12.40 10.28
CA PRO A 43 10.79 -12.39 11.72
C PRO A 43 10.03 -11.32 12.53
N TRP A 44 9.48 -10.29 11.86
CA TRP A 44 8.75 -9.20 12.51
C TRP A 44 7.25 -9.45 12.64
N ARG A 45 6.78 -10.66 12.31
CA ARG A 45 5.36 -11.04 12.40
C ARG A 45 4.71 -10.64 13.72
N SER A 46 5.41 -10.80 14.85
CA SER A 46 4.87 -10.47 16.18
C SER A 46 4.60 -8.98 16.41
N LYS A 47 5.13 -8.09 15.56
CA LYS A 47 4.90 -6.64 15.58
C LYS A 47 3.94 -6.17 14.49
N LEU A 48 3.48 -7.08 13.64
CA LEU A 48 2.74 -6.77 12.42
C LEU A 48 1.25 -6.60 12.69
N ALA A 49 0.67 -5.54 12.15
CA ALA A 49 -0.77 -5.34 12.05
C ALA A 49 -1.13 -4.75 10.66
N ALA A 50 -2.39 -4.85 10.28
CA ALA A 50 -2.94 -4.21 9.09
C ALA A 50 -3.87 -3.06 9.48
N ILE A 51 -3.90 -2.01 8.66
CA ILE A 51 -4.87 -0.91 8.78
C ILE A 51 -5.64 -0.80 7.47
N HIS A 52 -6.94 -1.12 7.52
CA HIS A 52 -7.87 -0.89 6.43
C HIS A 52 -8.64 0.41 6.65
N VAL A 53 -8.67 1.27 5.62
CA VAL A 53 -9.44 2.52 5.64
C VAL A 53 -10.58 2.38 4.64
N ASP A 54 -11.80 2.30 5.15
CA ASP A 54 -13.01 2.24 4.34
C ASP A 54 -13.53 3.66 4.10
N HIS A 55 -13.44 4.10 2.85
CA HIS A 55 -13.90 5.41 2.40
C HIS A 55 -15.42 5.48 2.15
N ARG A 56 -16.12 4.34 2.16
CA ARG A 56 -17.56 4.20 1.87
C ARG A 56 -18.01 4.84 0.55
N LEU A 57 -17.09 4.97 -0.41
CA LEU A 57 -17.35 5.53 -1.73
C LEU A 57 -17.92 4.51 -2.72
N SER A 58 -17.54 3.24 -2.56
CA SER A 58 -18.00 2.16 -3.43
C SER A 58 -19.17 1.41 -2.78
N PRO A 59 -20.17 0.98 -3.56
CA PRO A 59 -21.20 0.05 -3.08
C PRO A 59 -20.60 -1.29 -2.62
N ASN A 60 -19.40 -1.64 -3.09
CA ASN A 60 -18.68 -2.86 -2.72
C ASN A 60 -17.84 -2.72 -1.43
N SER A 61 -17.79 -1.53 -0.82
CA SER A 61 -16.98 -1.24 0.38
C SER A 61 -17.15 -2.27 1.51
N ALA A 62 -18.40 -2.66 1.82
CA ALA A 62 -18.68 -3.67 2.83
C ALA A 62 -18.08 -5.04 2.49
N SER A 63 -18.15 -5.46 1.22
CA SER A 63 -17.57 -6.72 0.75
C SER A 63 -16.03 -6.69 0.83
N TRP A 64 -15.41 -5.57 0.42
CA TRP A 64 -13.96 -5.38 0.49
C TRP A 64 -13.46 -5.39 1.93
N ARG A 65 -14.21 -4.79 2.85
CA ARG A 65 -13.92 -4.84 4.29
C ARG A 65 -13.98 -6.28 4.81
N SER A 66 -15.03 -7.03 4.49
CA SER A 66 -15.15 -8.45 4.86
C SER A 66 -13.98 -9.27 4.32
N HIS A 67 -13.62 -9.08 3.05
CA HIS A 67 -12.43 -9.71 2.45
C HIS A 67 -11.15 -9.38 3.23
N CYS A 68 -10.96 -8.11 3.63
CA CYS A 68 -9.79 -7.72 4.42
C CYS A 68 -9.75 -8.46 5.77
N HIS A 69 -10.90 -8.59 6.44
CA HIS A 69 -11.00 -9.37 7.69
C HIS A 69 -10.66 -10.85 7.47
N GLU A 70 -11.17 -11.47 6.40
CA GLU A 70 -10.90 -12.87 6.06
C GLU A 70 -9.41 -13.11 5.79
N VAL A 71 -8.75 -12.25 5.00
CA VAL A 71 -7.32 -12.36 4.71
C VAL A 71 -6.49 -12.20 5.97
N CYS A 72 -6.79 -11.21 6.81
CA CYS A 72 -6.05 -10.99 8.05
C CYS A 72 -6.25 -12.14 9.05
N ALA A 73 -7.47 -12.69 9.14
CA ALA A 73 -7.75 -13.85 9.97
C ALA A 73 -6.99 -15.10 9.48
N ALA A 74 -6.97 -15.36 8.17
CA ALA A 74 -6.24 -16.49 7.58
C ALA A 74 -4.73 -16.39 7.79
N LEU A 75 -4.18 -15.16 7.81
CA LEU A 75 -2.78 -14.90 8.10
C LEU A 75 -2.49 -14.76 9.60
N ASP A 76 -3.50 -14.80 10.47
CA ASP A 76 -3.41 -14.52 11.91
C ASP A 76 -2.68 -13.19 12.20
N ILE A 77 -3.09 -12.14 11.50
CA ILE A 77 -2.60 -10.76 11.68
C ILE A 77 -3.74 -9.87 12.19
N PRO A 78 -3.52 -9.04 13.23
CA PRO A 78 -4.51 -8.07 13.68
C PRO A 78 -4.89 -7.08 12.57
N LEU A 79 -6.19 -6.86 12.37
CA LEU A 79 -6.73 -5.85 11.46
C LEU A 79 -7.38 -4.72 12.24
N ILE A 80 -6.95 -3.50 11.97
CA ILE A 80 -7.58 -2.25 12.41
C ILE A 80 -8.40 -1.73 11.24
N THR A 81 -9.70 -1.57 11.43
CA THR A 81 -10.60 -1.03 10.42
C THR A 81 -11.08 0.36 10.83
N GLU A 82 -10.90 1.33 9.95
CA GLU A 82 -11.32 2.72 10.14
C GLU A 82 -12.29 3.13 9.04
N GLU A 83 -13.41 3.68 9.45
CA GLU A 83 -14.38 4.25 8.51
C GLU A 83 -14.18 5.75 8.41
N VAL A 84 -14.15 6.28 7.19
CA VAL A 84 -14.06 7.72 6.95
C VAL A 84 -15.20 8.17 6.04
N ASP A 85 -15.86 9.25 6.42
CA ASP A 85 -16.81 9.95 5.57
C ASP A 85 -16.11 11.05 4.78
N ILE A 86 -16.14 10.94 3.46
CA ILE A 86 -15.66 12.01 2.58
C ILE A 86 -16.85 12.91 2.26
N ARG A 87 -17.01 13.97 3.05
CA ARG A 87 -18.12 14.94 2.91
C ARG A 87 -17.83 16.07 1.94
N ASP A 88 -16.55 16.37 1.71
CA ASP A 88 -16.09 17.41 0.81
C ASP A 88 -14.93 16.85 -0.03
N ALA A 89 -15.12 16.85 -1.34
CA ALA A 89 -14.16 16.30 -2.28
C ALA A 89 -13.12 17.34 -2.75
N GLY A 90 -13.35 18.66 -2.52
CA GLY A 90 -12.46 19.73 -2.98
C GLY A 90 -11.91 19.50 -4.40
N ASP A 91 -10.59 19.36 -4.50
CA ASP A 91 -9.82 19.10 -5.74
C ASP A 91 -10.05 17.71 -6.39
N GLY A 92 -10.99 16.91 -5.88
CA GLY A 92 -11.39 15.61 -6.44
C GLY A 92 -11.48 14.51 -5.39
N ILE A 93 -12.40 13.57 -5.62
CA ILE A 93 -12.74 12.50 -4.68
C ILE A 93 -11.53 11.62 -4.30
N GLU A 94 -10.63 11.36 -5.26
CA GLU A 94 -9.41 10.58 -5.03
C GLU A 94 -8.42 11.31 -4.10
N SER A 95 -8.25 12.63 -4.29
CA SER A 95 -7.39 13.46 -3.43
C SER A 95 -7.96 13.50 -2.01
N ALA A 96 -9.27 13.71 -1.86
CA ALA A 96 -9.93 13.74 -0.57
C ALA A 96 -9.86 12.38 0.16
N ALA A 97 -10.08 11.26 -0.56
CA ALA A 97 -9.92 9.91 -0.02
C ALA A 97 -8.49 9.67 0.45
N ARG A 98 -7.51 10.01 -0.39
CA ARG A 98 -6.09 9.90 -0.05
C ARG A 98 -5.76 10.70 1.22
N GLN A 99 -6.21 11.95 1.33
CA GLN A 99 -5.97 12.78 2.52
C GLN A 99 -6.61 12.18 3.77
N ALA A 100 -7.87 11.73 3.68
CA ALA A 100 -8.56 11.07 4.78
C ALA A 100 -7.81 9.82 5.27
N ARG A 101 -7.31 9.00 4.33
CA ARG A 101 -6.49 7.82 4.64
C ARG A 101 -5.20 8.18 5.38
N TYR A 102 -4.48 9.21 4.94
CA TYR A 102 -3.26 9.63 5.65
C TYR A 102 -3.55 10.19 7.04
N ARG A 103 -4.66 10.92 7.24
CA ARG A 103 -5.08 11.38 8.58
C ARG A 103 -5.35 10.22 9.53
N VAL A 104 -5.98 9.16 9.05
CA VAL A 104 -6.19 7.93 9.84
C VAL A 104 -4.85 7.35 10.29
N PHE A 105 -3.89 7.21 9.38
CA PHE A 105 -2.57 6.69 9.71
C PHE A 105 -1.85 7.57 10.72
N GLU A 106 -1.86 8.90 10.54
CA GLU A 106 -1.24 9.84 11.47
C GLU A 106 -1.85 9.78 12.87
N HIS A 107 -3.17 9.53 12.96
CA HIS A 107 -3.87 9.39 14.23
C HIS A 107 -3.52 8.08 14.94
N ARG A 108 -3.50 6.97 14.20
CA ARG A 108 -3.34 5.61 14.74
C ARG A 108 -1.90 5.27 15.14
N LEU A 109 -0.92 5.74 14.38
CA LEU A 109 0.48 5.37 14.58
C LEU A 109 1.12 6.18 15.71
N ILE A 110 1.97 5.55 16.52
CA ILE A 110 2.72 6.19 17.61
C ILE A 110 4.14 6.58 17.17
N PRO A 111 4.89 7.36 17.97
CA PRO A 111 6.27 7.72 17.62
C PRO A 111 7.13 6.49 17.32
N GLY A 112 7.78 6.49 16.15
CA GLY A 112 8.69 5.42 15.73
C GLY A 112 8.04 4.24 15.01
N ASP A 113 6.70 4.17 14.93
CA ASP A 113 6.04 3.15 14.12
C ASP A 113 6.39 3.26 12.64
N VAL A 114 6.25 2.13 11.93
CA VAL A 114 6.50 2.06 10.49
C VAL A 114 5.23 1.61 9.77
N LEU A 115 4.72 2.50 8.91
CA LEU A 115 3.68 2.21 7.93
C LEU A 115 4.30 1.69 6.63
N LEU A 116 3.93 0.49 6.21
CA LEU A 116 4.33 -0.09 4.95
C LEU A 116 3.20 0.04 3.92
N LEU A 117 3.54 0.52 2.72
CA LEU A 117 2.61 0.66 1.60
C LEU A 117 3.11 -0.14 0.40
N GLY A 118 2.18 -0.82 -0.28
CA GLY A 118 2.45 -1.74 -1.39
C GLY A 118 2.86 -1.10 -2.72
N HIS A 119 3.44 0.10 -2.74
CA HIS A 119 3.84 0.71 -4.01
C HIS A 119 4.98 -0.08 -4.66
N HIS A 120 4.88 -0.29 -5.96
CA HIS A 120 5.80 -1.13 -6.76
C HIS A 120 6.51 -0.34 -7.88
N LEU A 121 7.32 -1.03 -8.68
CA LEU A 121 8.11 -0.40 -9.75
C LEU A 121 7.23 0.29 -10.79
N ASP A 122 6.12 -0.31 -11.19
CA ASP A 122 5.28 0.31 -12.22
C ASP A 122 4.64 1.62 -11.70
N ASP A 123 4.32 1.74 -10.41
CA ASP A 123 3.88 3.01 -9.79
C ASP A 123 4.96 4.10 -9.88
N GLN A 124 6.25 3.71 -9.80
CA GLN A 124 7.37 4.64 -9.99
C GLN A 124 7.41 5.15 -11.40
N VAL A 125 7.35 4.23 -12.37
CA VAL A 125 7.39 4.56 -13.78
C VAL A 125 6.23 5.51 -14.11
N GLU A 126 5.01 5.19 -13.68
CA GLU A 126 3.83 6.03 -13.86
C GLU A 126 4.01 7.41 -13.22
N THR A 127 4.46 7.47 -11.96
CA THR A 127 4.66 8.74 -11.25
C THR A 127 5.69 9.61 -11.95
N VAL A 128 6.80 9.02 -12.41
CA VAL A 128 7.86 9.74 -13.10
C VAL A 128 7.35 10.23 -14.45
N LEU A 129 6.75 9.36 -15.28
CA LEU A 129 6.20 9.73 -16.61
C LEU A 129 5.17 10.85 -16.50
N PHE A 130 4.24 10.74 -15.56
CA PHE A 130 3.23 11.78 -15.33
C PHE A 130 3.87 13.14 -14.98
N ARG A 131 4.91 13.14 -14.14
CA ARG A 131 5.65 14.36 -13.80
C ARG A 131 6.47 14.90 -14.97
N MET A 132 7.03 14.03 -15.82
CA MET A 132 7.70 14.45 -17.06
C MET A 132 6.73 15.22 -17.95
N LEU A 133 5.53 14.66 -18.17
CA LEU A 133 4.52 15.23 -19.06
C LEU A 133 3.96 16.57 -18.57
N ARG A 134 3.95 16.80 -17.24
CA ARG A 134 3.58 18.10 -16.66
C ARG A 134 4.69 19.15 -16.70
N GLY A 135 5.82 18.89 -17.36
CA GLY A 135 6.91 19.86 -17.51
C GLY A 135 7.71 20.08 -16.23
N SER A 136 7.77 19.09 -15.34
CA SER A 136 8.49 19.24 -14.08
C SER A 136 10.00 19.22 -14.33
N GLY A 137 10.74 20.21 -13.81
CA GLY A 137 12.21 20.25 -13.90
C GLY A 137 12.90 19.06 -13.19
N PRO A 138 14.24 18.98 -13.13
CA PRO A 138 14.97 17.81 -12.61
C PRO A 138 14.56 17.34 -11.21
N ARG A 139 14.18 18.26 -10.31
CA ARG A 139 13.63 17.94 -8.97
C ARG A 139 12.22 17.36 -9.02
N GLY A 140 11.46 17.69 -10.04
CA GLY A 140 10.15 17.13 -10.33
C GLY A 140 10.19 15.75 -10.99
N LEU A 141 11.37 15.28 -11.43
CA LEU A 141 11.58 13.89 -11.87
C LEU A 141 11.86 12.93 -10.71
N ALA A 142 11.93 13.43 -9.47
CA ALA A 142 12.01 12.55 -8.31
C ALA A 142 10.81 11.59 -8.34
N GLY A 143 11.06 10.29 -8.18
CA GLY A 143 10.00 9.30 -8.08
C GLY A 143 9.28 9.33 -6.73
N ILE A 144 8.60 8.25 -6.41
CA ILE A 144 8.05 7.98 -5.08
C ILE A 144 9.23 7.71 -4.12
N PRO A 145 9.37 8.43 -3.00
CA PRO A 145 10.45 8.15 -2.05
C PRO A 145 10.25 6.80 -1.36
N ARG A 146 11.32 6.02 -1.17
CA ARG A 146 11.25 4.73 -0.46
C ARG A 146 10.86 4.89 1.00
N VAL A 147 11.45 5.89 1.64
CA VAL A 147 11.18 6.26 3.03
C VAL A 147 10.71 7.71 3.07
N ARG A 148 9.68 7.98 3.88
CA ARG A 148 9.20 9.34 4.13
C ARG A 148 8.66 9.44 5.55
N GLY A 149 8.88 10.55 6.24
CA GLY A 149 8.20 10.82 7.50
C GLY A 149 6.67 10.89 7.33
N LEU A 150 5.96 10.51 8.38
CA LEU A 150 4.50 10.62 8.52
C LEU A 150 4.18 11.05 9.94
N ALA A 151 4.07 12.37 10.15
CA ALA A 151 4.00 12.97 11.47
C ALA A 151 5.14 12.44 12.38
N ARG A 152 4.82 11.57 13.34
CA ARG A 152 5.74 10.95 14.30
C ARG A 152 6.21 9.53 13.91
N ALA A 153 5.73 9.02 12.79
CA ALA A 153 6.00 7.69 12.26
C ALA A 153 6.76 7.77 10.92
N TYR A 154 7.07 6.62 10.33
CA TYR A 154 7.70 6.51 9.01
C TYR A 154 6.80 5.77 8.03
N ILE A 155 6.89 6.12 6.75
CA ILE A 155 6.36 5.34 5.64
C ILE A 155 7.52 4.65 4.94
N VAL A 156 7.39 3.35 4.71
CA VAL A 156 8.32 2.53 3.94
C VAL A 156 7.57 1.87 2.78
N ARG A 157 8.21 1.82 1.61
CA ARG A 157 7.65 1.18 0.40
C ARG A 157 8.65 0.13 -0.09
N PRO A 158 8.65 -1.07 0.51
CA PRO A 158 9.69 -2.06 0.27
C PRO A 158 9.63 -2.66 -1.13
N LEU A 159 8.46 -2.60 -1.80
CA LEU A 159 8.22 -3.21 -3.11
C LEU A 159 8.58 -2.31 -4.30
N LEU A 160 9.13 -1.10 -4.07
CA LEU A 160 9.35 -0.11 -5.14
C LEU A 160 10.29 -0.55 -6.27
N ASP A 161 11.12 -1.57 -6.06
CA ASP A 161 11.97 -2.17 -7.11
C ASP A 161 11.39 -3.45 -7.68
N CYS A 162 10.26 -3.92 -7.16
CA CYS A 162 9.59 -5.12 -7.62
C CYS A 162 8.64 -4.72 -8.75
N PRO A 163 8.72 -5.35 -9.94
CA PRO A 163 7.69 -5.17 -10.97
C PRO A 163 6.36 -5.76 -10.49
N ARG A 164 5.24 -5.28 -11.02
CA ARG A 164 3.92 -5.85 -10.69
C ARG A 164 3.83 -7.35 -10.97
N SER A 165 4.50 -7.82 -12.03
CA SER A 165 4.59 -9.25 -12.37
C SER A 165 5.19 -10.13 -11.26
N PHE A 166 6.08 -9.57 -10.44
CA PHE A 166 6.58 -10.26 -9.25
C PHE A 166 5.47 -10.45 -8.20
N LEU A 167 4.62 -9.44 -8.00
CA LEU A 167 3.49 -9.51 -7.07
C LEU A 167 2.44 -10.50 -7.55
N GLU A 168 2.12 -10.49 -8.84
CA GLU A 168 1.22 -11.46 -9.45
C GLU A 168 1.74 -12.91 -9.28
N ALA A 169 3.03 -13.12 -9.51
CA ALA A 169 3.66 -14.43 -9.31
C ALA A 169 3.60 -14.86 -7.83
N ALA A 170 3.90 -13.95 -6.90
CA ALA A 170 3.87 -14.22 -5.46
C ALA A 170 2.45 -14.51 -4.93
N ALA A 171 1.43 -13.83 -5.48
CA ALA A 171 0.03 -14.08 -5.15
C ALA A 171 -0.44 -15.43 -5.69
N ARG A 172 -0.11 -15.74 -6.95
CA ARG A 172 -0.43 -17.03 -7.58
C ARG A 172 0.23 -18.21 -6.86
N SER A 173 1.50 -18.08 -6.45
CA SER A 173 2.19 -19.16 -5.72
C SER A 173 1.59 -19.45 -4.34
N ARG A 174 0.84 -18.49 -3.78
CA ARG A 174 0.14 -18.59 -2.50
C ARG A 174 -1.36 -18.82 -2.66
N SER A 175 -1.85 -19.02 -3.88
CA SER A 175 -3.29 -19.17 -4.19
C SER A 175 -4.16 -18.06 -3.59
N MET A 176 -3.62 -16.83 -3.57
CA MET A 176 -4.30 -15.70 -2.94
C MET A 176 -5.44 -15.20 -3.82
N THR A 177 -6.52 -14.79 -3.16
CA THR A 177 -7.56 -13.94 -3.75
C THR A 177 -7.35 -12.50 -3.28
N TRP A 178 -7.73 -11.54 -4.11
CA TRP A 178 -7.66 -10.11 -3.77
C TRP A 178 -8.84 -9.37 -4.38
N VAL A 179 -9.12 -8.19 -3.83
CA VAL A 179 -10.11 -7.25 -4.37
C VAL A 179 -9.56 -6.57 -5.62
N GLU A 180 -10.36 -6.56 -6.68
CA GLU A 180 -10.16 -5.67 -7.83
C GLU A 180 -11.07 -4.46 -7.66
N ASP A 181 -10.47 -3.31 -7.35
CA ASP A 181 -11.20 -2.05 -7.20
C ASP A 181 -11.54 -1.47 -8.58
N GLU A 182 -12.82 -1.24 -8.85
CA GLU A 182 -13.35 -0.64 -10.07
C GLU A 182 -12.78 0.76 -10.35
N SER A 183 -12.34 1.49 -9.31
CA SER A 183 -11.67 2.79 -9.46
C SER A 183 -10.23 2.69 -9.96
N ASN A 184 -9.58 1.53 -9.83
CA ASN A 184 -8.32 1.29 -10.52
C ASN A 184 -8.53 1.16 -12.02
N ALA A 185 -9.68 0.64 -12.47
CA ALA A 185 -9.98 0.53 -13.91
C ALA A 185 -10.18 1.91 -14.57
N SER A 186 -10.71 2.91 -13.86
CA SER A 186 -10.85 4.28 -14.39
C SER A 186 -9.54 5.06 -14.32
N ALA A 187 -8.76 4.89 -13.25
CA ALA A 187 -7.39 5.40 -13.19
C ALA A 187 -6.50 4.74 -14.27
N ASP A 188 -6.71 3.46 -14.56
CA ASP A 188 -6.07 2.73 -15.65
C ASP A 188 -6.46 3.27 -17.02
N ILE A 189 -7.56 3.99 -17.22
CA ILE A 189 -7.88 4.60 -18.53
C ILE A 189 -7.01 5.84 -18.78
N ASP A 190 -6.90 6.74 -17.80
CA ASP A 190 -5.99 7.90 -17.89
C ASP A 190 -4.51 7.45 -17.86
N ARG A 191 -4.20 6.33 -17.19
CA ARG A 191 -2.84 5.76 -17.09
C ARG A 191 -2.47 4.85 -18.28
N ASN A 192 -3.42 4.13 -18.89
CA ASN A 192 -3.18 3.36 -20.13
C ASN A 192 -2.91 4.30 -21.31
N TYR A 193 -3.45 5.52 -21.29
CA TYR A 193 -3.11 6.54 -22.27
C TYR A 193 -1.62 6.94 -22.25
N LEU A 194 -0.89 6.61 -21.18
CA LEU A 194 0.56 6.82 -21.06
C LEU A 194 1.39 5.56 -21.36
N ARG A 195 0.75 4.39 -21.52
CA ARG A 195 1.39 3.09 -21.80
C ARG A 195 1.39 2.73 -23.30
N HIS A 196 0.68 3.48 -24.13
CA HIS A 196 0.60 3.33 -25.60
C HIS A 196 1.00 4.64 -26.29
#